data_AF-F9RX04-F1
#
_entry.id   AF-F9RX04-F1
#
_cell.length_a   1.000
_cell.length_b   1.000
_cell.length_c   1.000
_cell.angle_alpha   90.00
_cell.angle_beta   90.00
_cell.angle_gamma   90.00
#
_symmetry.space_group_name_H-M   'P 1'
#
loop_
_entity.id
_entity.type
_entity.pdbx_description
1 polymer ?
#
loop_
_entity_poly.entity_id
_entity_poly.type
_entity_poly.pdbx_seq_one_letter_code
_entity_poly.pdbx_strand_id
1 'polypeptide(L)' 'MKKPVRKNVKKMRKSDFEERFAHMVGDYNKAKEVLESLTAGTAEYNKQKKQCDILFANAERFINSVKN' A
#
# COMPACT_ATOMS: atom_id res chain seq x y z
N MET A 1 21.94 6.36 30.72
CA MET A 1 21.15 5.27 30.09
C MET A 1 20.02 5.88 29.27
N LYS A 2 20.01 5.70 27.94
CA LYS A 2 18.91 6.20 27.08
C LYS A 2 17.68 5.30 27.31
N LYS A 3 16.62 5.84 27.90
CA LYS A 3 15.34 5.12 28.09
C LYS A 3 14.80 4.72 26.72
N PRO A 4 14.34 3.47 26.52
CA PRO A 4 13.69 3.09 25.28
C PRO A 4 12.37 3.86 25.18
N VAL A 5 12.25 4.70 24.15
CA VAL A 5 11.00 5.35 23.80
C VAL A 5 10.06 4.25 23.34
N ARG A 6 9.24 3.73 24.26
CA ARG A 6 8.14 2.85 23.93
C ARG A 6 7.23 3.65 23.00
N LYS A 7 7.32 3.38 21.69
CA LYS A 7 6.35 3.92 20.73
C LYS A 7 5.00 3.45 21.22
N ASN A 8 4.22 4.37 21.77
CA ASN A 8 2.85 4.10 22.17
C ASN A 8 2.09 3.91 20.86
N VAL A 9 2.09 2.68 20.34
CA VAL A 9 1.35 2.32 19.14
C VAL A 9 -0.12 2.44 19.53
N LYS A 10 -0.69 3.63 19.34
CA LYS A 10 -2.14 3.83 19.42
C LYS A 10 -2.74 2.77 18.52
N LYS A 11 -3.51 1.84 19.10
CA LYS A 11 -4.30 0.88 18.33
C LYS A 11 -5.12 1.70 17.34
N MET A 12 -4.85 1.50 16.05
CA MET A 12 -5.52 2.24 14.99
C MET A 12 -7.02 1.96 15.08
N ARG A 13 -7.84 3.01 15.04
CA ARG A 13 -9.30 2.83 15.07
C ARG A 13 -9.73 2.21 13.73
N LYS A 14 -10.83 1.45 13.75
CA LYS A 14 -11.37 0.80 12.54
C LYS A 14 -11.69 1.81 11.43
N SER A 15 -12.22 2.99 11.78
CA SER A 15 -12.46 4.10 10.86
C SER A 15 -11.19 4.53 10.12
N ASP A 16 -10.11 4.71 10.87
CA ASP A 16 -8.82 5.19 10.34
C ASP A 16 -8.15 4.10 9.49
N PHE A 17 -8.42 2.84 9.80
CA PHE A 17 -7.98 1.70 8.99
C PHE A 17 -8.70 1.65 7.65
N GLU A 18 -10.03 1.71 7.64
CA GLU A 18 -10.83 1.67 6.42
C GLU A 18 -10.49 2.84 5.49
N GLU A 19 -10.34 4.05 6.02
CA GLU A 19 -9.94 5.22 5.24
C GLU A 19 -8.56 5.05 4.59
N ARG A 20 -7.56 4.62 5.37
CA ARG A 20 -6.20 4.37 4.86
C ARG A 20 -6.16 3.21 3.86
N PHE A 21 -6.93 2.16 4.12
CA PHE A 21 -7.02 1.02 3.23
C PHE A 21 -7.69 1.40 1.91
N ALA A 22 -8.79 2.17 1.97
CA ALA A 22 -9.46 2.70 0.78
C ALA A 22 -8.52 3.58 -0.05
N HIS A 23 -7.67 4.40 0.60
CA HIS A 23 -6.64 5.18 -0.10
C HIS A 23 -5.61 4.28 -0.79
N MET A 24 -5.08 3.26 -0.10
CA MET A 24 -4.12 2.31 -0.68
C MET A 24 -4.70 1.56 -1.88
N VAL A 25 -5.94 1.08 -1.77
CA VAL A 25 -6.64 0.40 -2.87
C VAL A 25 -6.93 1.37 -4.02
N GLY A 26 -7.29 2.62 -3.70
CA GLY A 26 -7.47 3.68 -4.69
C GLY A 26 -6.21 3.97 -5.50
N ASP A 27 -5.06 4.05 -4.83
CA ASP A 27 -3.76 4.25 -5.49
C ASP A 27 -3.38 3.07 -6.39
N TYR A 28 -3.64 1.84 -5.92
CA TYR A 28 -3.44 0.64 -6.73
C TYR A 28 -4.33 0.65 -7.99
N ASN A 29 -5.62 0.96 -7.85
CA ASN A 29 -6.55 0.98 -8.98
C ASN A 29 -6.13 2.02 -10.03
N LYS A 30 -5.76 3.23 -9.60
CA LYS A 30 -5.22 4.26 -10.50
C LYS A 30 -3.96 3.79 -11.22
N ALA A 31 -3.03 3.18 -10.49
CA ALA A 31 -1.80 2.65 -11.08
C ALA A 31 -2.09 1.52 -12.08
N LYS A 32 -3.12 0.70 -11.81
CA LYS A 32 -3.57 -0.38 -12.67
C LYS A 32 -4.24 0.13 -13.94
N GLU A 33 -5.08 1.16 -13.88
CA GLU A 33 -5.65 1.81 -15.08
C GLU A 33 -4.55 2.34 -16.01
N VAL A 34 -3.51 2.95 -15.44
CA VAL A 34 -2.33 3.38 -16.20
C VAL A 34 -1.60 2.17 -16.79
N LEU A 35 -1.46 1.07 -16.04
CA LEU A 35 -0.83 -0.15 -16.55
C LEU A 35 -1.62 -0.76 -17.72
N GLU A 36 -2.95 -0.76 -17.66
CA GLU A 36 -3.84 -1.31 -18.69
C GLU A 36 -3.86 -0.45 -19.96
N SER A 37 -3.64 0.85 -19.83
CA SER A 37 -3.49 1.76 -20.98
C SER A 37 -2.10 1.72 -21.62
N LEU A 38 -1.10 1.12 -20.96
CA LEU A 38 0.26 0.95 -21.49
C LEU A 38 0.40 -0.35 -22.29
N THR A 39 1.16 -0.30 -23.38
CA THR A 39 1.47 -1.48 -24.18
C THR A 39 2.35 -2.46 -23.41
N ALA A 40 1.87 -3.70 -23.26
CA ALA A 40 2.65 -4.76 -22.64
C ALA A 40 4.01 -4.95 -23.35
N GLY A 41 5.08 -5.07 -22.57
CA GLY A 41 6.45 -5.28 -23.08
C GLY A 41 7.30 -4.02 -23.21
N THR A 42 6.75 -2.82 -23.01
CA THR A 42 7.55 -1.59 -22.92
C THR A 42 8.24 -1.44 -21.57
N ALA A 43 9.29 -0.62 -21.52
CA ALA A 43 10.00 -0.33 -20.27
C ALA A 43 9.07 0.38 -19.26
N GLU A 44 8.18 1.24 -19.76
CA GLU A 44 7.16 1.96 -19.01
C GLU A 44 6.14 1.00 -18.40
N TYR A 45 5.66 0.02 -19.17
CA TYR A 45 4.76 -1.02 -18.65
C TYR A 45 5.43 -1.81 -17.52
N ASN A 46 6.68 -2.23 -17.70
CA ASN A 46 7.41 -2.96 -16.67
C ASN A 46 7.64 -2.13 -15.40
N LYS A 47 7.90 -0.83 -15.55
CA LYS A 47 8.04 0.11 -14.42
C LYS A 47 6.71 0.28 -13.69
N GLN A 48 5.63 0.48 -14.43
CA GLN A 48 4.28 0.63 -13.88
C GLN A 48 3.81 -0.66 -13.19
N LYS A 49 4.11 -1.82 -13.78
CA LYS A 49 3.79 -3.12 -13.19
C LYS A 49 4.46 -3.30 -11.84
N LYS A 50 5.77 -2.99 -11.74
CA LYS A 50 6.49 -3.00 -10.46
C LYS A 50 5.86 -2.07 -9.44
N GLN A 51 5.38 -0.91 -9.86
CA GLN A 51 4.69 0.02 -8.98
C GLN A 51 3.38 -0.55 -8.45
N CYS A 52 2.57 -1.19 -9.30
CA CYS A 52 1.37 -1.92 -8.87
C CYS A 52 1.71 -3.05 -7.88
N ASP A 53 2.76 -3.83 -8.15
CA ASP A 53 3.21 -4.94 -7.29
C ASP A 53 3.63 -4.41 -5.90
N ILE A 54 4.31 -3.26 -5.83
CA ILE A 54 4.69 -2.60 -4.56
C ILE A 54 3.46 -2.09 -3.80
N LEU A 55 2.53 -1.43 -4.48
CA LEU A 55 1.30 -0.93 -3.86
C LEU A 55 0.46 -2.07 -3.28
N PHE A 56 0.37 -3.18 -4.01
CA PHE A 56 -0.30 -4.39 -3.55
C PHE A 56 0.38 -4.97 -2.29
N ALA A 57 1.70 -5.16 -2.33
CA ALA A 57 2.46 -5.67 -1.19
C ALA A 57 2.33 -4.76 0.06
N ASN A 58 2.24 -3.44 -0.15
CA ASN A 58 2.00 -2.49 0.94
C ASN A 58 0.60 -2.65 1.55
N ALA A 59 -0.43 -2.83 0.73
CA ALA A 59 -1.79 -3.08 1.20
C ALA A 59 -1.89 -4.42 1.95
N GLU A 60 -1.25 -5.49 1.46
CA GLU A 60 -1.18 -6.77 2.16
C GLU A 60 -0.49 -6.66 3.52
N ARG A 61 0.66 -5.99 3.57
CA ARG A 61 1.38 -5.73 4.82
C ARG A 61 0.54 -4.92 5.79
N PHE A 62 -0.22 -3.94 5.30
CA PHE A 62 -1.11 -3.13 6.12
C PHE A 62 -2.21 -3.99 6.77
N ILE A 63 -2.88 -4.84 6.00
CA ILE A 63 -3.88 -5.78 6.54
C ILE A 63 -3.24 -6.72 7.57
N ASN A 64 -2.08 -7.31 7.24
CA ASN A 64 -1.39 -8.24 8.12
C ASN A 64 -0.92 -7.58 9.43
N SER A 65 -0.55 -6.29 9.39
CA SER A 65 -0.17 -5.52 10.57
C SER A 65 -1.33 -5.24 11.53
N VAL A 66 -2.57 -5.28 11.04
CA VAL A 66 -3.77 -5.06 11.86
C VAL A 66 -4.36 -6.38 12.38
N LYS A 67 -4.07 -7.50 11.71
CA LYS A 67 -4.46 -8.84 12.17
C LYS A 67 -3.61 -9.38 13.33
N ASN A 68 -2.42 -8.82 13.58
CA ASN A 68 -1.46 -9.26 14.59
C ASN A 68 -1.46 -8.40 15.86
#